data_AF-A0A2X1PW20-F1
#
_entry.id   AF-A0A2X1PW20-F1
#
_cell.length_a   1.000
_cell.length_b   1.000
_cell.length_c   1.000
_cell.angle_alpha   90.00
_cell.angle_beta   90.00
_cell.angle_gamma   90.00
#
_symmetry.space_group_name_H-M   'P 1'
#
loop_
_entity.id
_entity.type
_entity.pdbx_description
1 polymer ?
#
loop_
_entity_poly.entity_id
_entity_poly.type
_entity_poly.pdbx_seq_one_letter_code
_entity_poly.pdbx_strand_id
1 'polypeptide(L)'
;MAGGHSIDSPEPIFGLAVTGVIDTEKVKRNASAKSGCKLYMTKPLGIGILTTAEKKGKLKPEHQGLATAAMCQMNSIGSQFSQVDGVTAMTDVTGFGLLGHLIEICEGSNLSAVVFSDKIKTLDGVKDYIAQGCVPGGTGRNFESYGHKVGALTEEQKAILCDPQTSGGLLVAVEPNCVQTIIEIAKDAGIDLYEVGKLKPKSESDIVVEVK
;
A
#
# COMPACT_ATOMS: atom_id res chain seq x y z
N MET A 1 2.59 10.41 24.21
CA MET A 1 3.09 9.09 24.69
C MET A 1 2.84 9.01 26.18
N ALA A 2 2.19 7.96 26.68
CA ALA A 2 1.76 7.83 28.08
C ALA A 2 2.70 6.96 28.95
N GLY A 3 3.96 6.81 28.55
CA GLY A 3 4.91 5.87 29.13
C GLY A 3 5.19 4.67 28.21
N GLY A 4 5.79 3.61 28.75
CA GLY A 4 6.15 2.39 28.03
C GLY A 4 6.92 1.39 28.90
N HIS A 5 7.43 0.33 28.28
CA HIS A 5 8.34 -0.63 28.90
C HIS A 5 9.61 -0.72 28.06
N SER A 6 10.75 -0.93 28.72
CA SER A 6 12.06 -1.08 28.06
C SER A 6 12.78 -2.28 28.64
N ILE A 7 13.51 -2.98 27.77
CA ILE A 7 14.29 -4.18 28.10
C ILE A 7 15.72 -4.01 27.58
N ASP A 8 16.66 -4.73 28.18
CA ASP A 8 18.00 -4.89 27.61
C ASP A 8 17.93 -5.82 26.39
N SER A 9 18.56 -5.42 25.29
CA SER A 9 18.50 -6.13 24.00
C SER A 9 19.79 -5.90 23.21
N PRO A 10 20.34 -6.94 22.53
CA PRO A 10 21.53 -6.79 21.70
C PRO A 10 21.30 -5.90 20.47
N GLU A 11 20.05 -5.81 20.00
CA GLU A 11 19.66 -4.98 18.86
C GLU A 11 18.66 -3.88 19.31
N PRO A 12 18.72 -2.68 18.71
CA PRO A 12 17.80 -1.61 19.03
C PRO A 12 16.39 -1.93 18.52
N ILE A 13 15.41 -1.96 19.43
CA ILE A 13 14.00 -2.22 19.12
C ILE A 13 13.17 -1.04 19.62
N PHE A 14 12.25 -0.56 18.77
CA PHE A 14 11.28 0.46 19.12
C PHE A 14 9.94 0.18 18.45
N GLY A 15 8.86 0.39 19.18
CA GLY A 15 7.50 0.21 18.71
C GLY A 15 6.49 0.74 19.72
N LEU A 16 5.21 0.73 19.36
CA LEU A 16 4.12 1.20 20.20
C LEU A 16 3.04 0.14 20.30
N ALA A 17 2.47 -0.02 21.49
CA ALA A 17 1.16 -0.65 21.67
C ALA A 17 0.11 0.46 21.68
N VAL A 18 -0.82 0.42 20.72
CA VAL A 18 -1.81 1.50 20.50
C VAL A 18 -3.21 0.96 20.72
N THR A 19 -4.06 1.74 21.39
CA THR A 19 -5.48 1.44 21.55
C THR A 19 -6.29 2.51 20.83
N GLY A 20 -7.28 2.08 20.04
CA GLY A 20 -8.23 2.95 19.34
C GLY A 20 -9.66 2.49 19.56
N VAL A 21 -10.62 3.36 19.23
CA VAL A 21 -12.06 3.09 19.33
C VAL A 21 -12.74 3.43 18.00
N ILE A 22 -13.75 2.66 17.63
CA ILE A 22 -14.57 2.90 16.44
C ILE A 22 -15.96 2.32 16.67
N ASP A 23 -16.98 2.96 16.11
CA ASP A 23 -18.33 2.38 16.05
C ASP A 23 -18.29 1.07 15.27
N THR A 24 -18.92 0.02 15.81
CA THR A 24 -18.87 -1.34 15.25
C THR A 24 -19.38 -1.41 13.82
N GLU A 25 -20.38 -0.59 13.46
CA GLU A 25 -20.94 -0.49 12.12
C GLU A 25 -20.01 0.19 11.11
N LYS A 26 -19.04 0.97 11.60
CA LYS A 26 -18.08 1.72 10.78
C LYS A 26 -16.74 0.99 10.64
N VAL A 27 -16.60 -0.21 11.19
CA VAL A 27 -15.41 -1.05 11.02
C VAL A 27 -15.23 -1.42 9.54
N LYS A 28 -14.15 -0.95 8.92
CA LYS A 28 -13.75 -1.36 7.56
C LYS A 28 -12.73 -2.49 7.66
N ARG A 29 -13.14 -3.69 7.25
CA ARG A 29 -12.27 -4.87 7.19
C ARG A 29 -11.57 -4.93 5.84
N ASN A 30 -10.46 -5.66 5.75
CA ASN A 30 -9.83 -5.97 4.46
C ASN A 30 -10.56 -7.09 3.69
N ALA A 31 -11.47 -7.83 4.33
CA ALA A 31 -12.18 -8.99 3.77
C ALA A 31 -13.68 -8.74 3.46
N SER A 32 -14.07 -7.48 3.23
CA SER A 32 -15.48 -7.09 2.97
C SER A 32 -15.66 -6.34 1.65
N ALA A 33 -14.70 -6.43 0.74
CA ALA A 33 -14.73 -5.71 -0.52
C ALA A 33 -15.81 -6.27 -1.46
N LYS A 34 -16.25 -5.45 -2.41
CA LYS A 34 -17.24 -5.85 -3.42
C LYS A 34 -16.67 -5.76 -4.83
N SER A 35 -17.15 -6.63 -5.72
CA SER A 35 -16.87 -6.55 -7.15
C SER A 35 -17.27 -5.18 -7.71
N GLY A 36 -16.47 -4.64 -8.64
CA GLY A 36 -16.70 -3.33 -9.25
C GLY A 36 -16.17 -2.16 -8.43
N CYS A 37 -15.72 -2.37 -7.19
CA CYS A 37 -15.05 -1.31 -6.43
C CYS A 37 -13.79 -0.84 -7.15
N LYS A 38 -13.56 0.47 -7.11
CA LYS A 38 -12.28 1.08 -7.50
C LYS A 38 -11.30 1.02 -6.35
N LEU A 39 -10.02 0.93 -6.67
CA LEU A 39 -8.92 0.86 -5.70
C LEU A 39 -8.17 2.18 -5.70
N TYR A 40 -7.98 2.74 -4.51
CA TYR A 40 -7.23 3.98 -4.30
C TYR A 40 -6.13 3.82 -3.27
N MET A 41 -5.03 4.55 -3.46
CA MET A 41 -3.93 4.66 -2.50
C MET A 41 -3.73 6.09 -2.02
N THR A 42 -3.33 6.25 -0.75
CA THR A 42 -3.10 7.57 -0.13
C THR A 42 -1.63 7.99 -0.04
N LYS A 43 -0.71 7.14 -0.49
CA LYS A 43 0.73 7.43 -0.57
C LYS A 43 1.32 6.78 -1.83
N PRO A 44 2.36 7.38 -2.42
CA PRO A 44 3.12 6.75 -3.50
C PRO A 44 3.93 5.55 -2.98
N LEU A 45 4.33 4.66 -3.89
CA LEU A 45 5.22 3.53 -3.62
C LEU A 45 6.71 3.88 -3.73
N GLY A 46 7.57 3.01 -3.20
CA GLY A 46 9.02 3.05 -3.43
C GLY A 46 9.86 3.37 -2.20
N ILE A 47 9.29 3.30 -1.00
CA ILE A 47 10.01 3.55 0.26
C ILE A 47 11.18 2.58 0.43
N GLY A 48 10.97 1.28 0.17
CA GLY A 48 12.01 0.27 0.29
C GLY A 48 13.13 0.48 -0.72
N ILE A 49 12.81 0.92 -1.94
CA ILE A 49 13.78 1.27 -2.98
C ILE A 49 14.62 2.48 -2.59
N LEU A 50 14.01 3.58 -2.15
CA LEU A 50 14.75 4.80 -1.76
C LEU A 50 15.64 4.56 -0.55
N THR A 51 15.13 3.87 0.48
CA THR A 51 15.95 3.54 1.66
C THR A 51 17.09 2.58 1.32
N THR A 52 16.91 1.70 0.33
CA THR A 52 17.99 0.84 -0.18
C THR A 52 19.01 1.65 -0.97
N ALA A 53 18.57 2.63 -1.77
CA ALA A 53 19.47 3.53 -2.47
C ALA A 53 20.32 4.36 -1.50
N GLU A 54 19.72 4.84 -0.41
CA GLU A 54 20.41 5.55 0.66
C GLU A 54 21.46 4.67 1.36
N LYS A 55 21.08 3.46 1.79
CA LYS A 55 21.99 2.47 2.39
C LYS A 55 23.17 2.11 1.47
N LYS A 56 22.97 2.16 0.16
CA LYS A 56 24.02 1.90 -0.85
C LYS A 56 24.83 3.14 -1.23
N GLY A 57 24.55 4.31 -0.64
CA GLY A 57 25.22 5.57 -0.99
C GLY A 57 24.92 6.07 -2.40
N LYS A 58 23.78 5.68 -2.98
CA LYS A 58 23.34 6.02 -4.35
C LYS A 58 22.22 7.05 -4.40
N LEU A 59 21.61 7.38 -3.25
CA LEU A 59 20.53 8.37 -3.18
C LEU A 59 21.04 9.74 -3.62
N LYS A 60 20.30 10.40 -4.52
CA LYS A 60 20.62 11.73 -5.03
C LYS A 60 20.28 12.77 -3.96
N PRO A 61 21.03 13.87 -3.82
CA PRO A 61 20.76 14.91 -2.82
C PRO A 61 19.31 15.42 -2.84
N GLU A 62 18.73 15.62 -4.02
CA GLU A 62 17.34 16.09 -4.17
C GLU A 62 16.27 15.11 -3.67
N HIS A 63 16.62 13.83 -3.47
CA HIS A 63 15.70 12.81 -2.96
C HIS A 63 15.88 12.52 -1.46
N GLN A 64 16.80 13.21 -0.79
CA GLN A 64 17.02 13.05 0.64
C GLN A 64 15.75 13.42 1.43
N GLY A 65 15.39 12.58 2.40
CA GLY A 65 14.23 12.80 3.26
C GLY A 65 12.87 12.46 2.63
N LEU A 66 12.76 12.22 1.31
CA LEU A 66 11.48 11.88 0.67
C LEU A 66 10.82 10.63 1.28
N ALA A 67 11.59 9.56 1.46
CA ALA A 67 11.09 8.33 2.08
C ALA A 67 10.63 8.57 3.52
N THR A 68 11.42 9.30 4.32
CA THR A 68 11.08 9.64 5.71
C THR A 68 9.81 10.49 5.78
N ALA A 69 9.68 11.50 4.92
CA ALA A 69 8.48 12.34 4.85
C ALA A 69 7.23 11.50 4.52
N ALA A 70 7.32 10.60 3.54
CA ALA A 70 6.24 9.68 3.21
C ALA A 70 5.90 8.73 4.37
N MET A 71 6.89 8.19 5.06
CA MET A 71 6.68 7.34 6.25
C MET A 71 6.01 8.11 7.40
N CYS A 72 6.37 9.38 7.62
CA CYS A 72 5.85 10.21 8.70
C CYS A 72 4.47 10.81 8.42
N GLN A 73 3.96 10.78 7.19
CA GLN A 73 2.58 11.16 6.89
C GLN A 73 1.60 10.20 7.58
N MET A 74 0.78 10.70 8.51
CA MET A 74 -0.18 9.86 9.23
C MET A 74 -1.35 9.41 8.35
N ASN A 75 -1.78 8.15 8.50
CA ASN A 75 -2.98 7.60 7.86
C ASN A 75 -4.28 7.99 8.59
N SER A 76 -4.35 9.18 9.19
CA SER A 76 -5.52 9.65 9.96
C SER A 76 -6.78 9.78 9.10
N ILE A 77 -6.63 9.98 7.79
CA ILE A 77 -7.73 10.02 6.81
C ILE A 77 -8.60 8.75 6.83
N GLY A 78 -8.05 7.61 7.27
CA GLY A 78 -8.80 6.36 7.38
C GLY A 78 -10.03 6.46 8.28
N SER A 79 -10.00 7.28 9.34
CA SER A 79 -11.16 7.47 10.21
C SER A 79 -12.30 8.25 9.54
N GLN A 80 -11.99 9.05 8.51
CA GLN A 80 -13.00 9.76 7.73
C GLN A 80 -13.54 8.86 6.61
N PHE A 81 -12.67 8.12 5.92
CA PHE A 81 -13.09 7.12 4.93
C PHE A 81 -13.97 6.03 5.54
N SER A 82 -13.76 5.66 6.80
CA SER A 82 -14.61 4.69 7.48
C SER A 82 -16.07 5.16 7.64
N GLN A 83 -16.32 6.47 7.60
CA GLN A 83 -17.69 7.03 7.68
C GLN A 83 -18.47 6.85 6.37
N VAL A 84 -17.78 6.66 5.25
CA VAL A 84 -18.40 6.50 3.93
C VAL A 84 -18.86 5.06 3.74
N ASP A 85 -20.17 4.86 3.56
CA ASP A 85 -20.74 3.51 3.47
C ASP A 85 -20.25 2.75 2.23
N GLY A 86 -20.01 3.46 1.12
CA GLY A 86 -19.45 2.87 -0.11
C GLY A 86 -17.97 2.52 -0.04
N VAL A 87 -17.24 2.84 1.04
CA VAL A 87 -15.92 2.26 1.30
C VAL A 87 -16.14 0.85 1.84
N THR A 88 -15.87 -0.17 1.03
CA THR A 88 -16.24 -1.56 1.34
C THR A 88 -15.12 -2.33 2.02
N ALA A 89 -13.87 -2.00 1.71
CA ALA A 89 -12.71 -2.52 2.40
C ALA A 89 -11.60 -1.47 2.48
N MET A 90 -10.77 -1.60 3.50
CA MET A 90 -9.61 -0.75 3.71
C MET A 90 -8.53 -1.54 4.44
N THR A 91 -7.28 -1.35 4.02
CA THR A 91 -6.08 -1.85 4.70
C THR A 91 -4.97 -0.83 4.51
N ASP A 92 -3.86 -0.96 5.22
CA ASP A 92 -2.62 -0.28 4.91
C ASP A 92 -1.72 -1.14 4.00
N VAL A 93 -0.90 -0.49 3.19
CA VAL A 93 0.15 -1.14 2.39
C VAL A 93 1.45 -1.04 3.16
N THR A 94 1.92 -2.15 3.71
CA THR A 94 3.14 -2.18 4.51
C THR A 94 4.23 -3.09 3.92
N GLY A 95 4.87 -3.93 4.74
CA GLY A 95 6.05 -4.72 4.37
C GLY A 95 5.79 -5.75 3.27
N PHE A 96 4.53 -6.15 3.05
CA PHE A 96 4.13 -7.09 2.00
C PHE A 96 3.98 -6.45 0.62
N GLY A 97 4.15 -5.13 0.50
CA GLY A 97 3.98 -4.41 -0.75
C GLY A 97 2.52 -4.34 -1.21
N LEU A 98 2.28 -3.62 -2.31
CA LEU A 98 0.93 -3.42 -2.83
C LEU A 98 0.27 -4.75 -3.23
N LEU A 99 0.99 -5.62 -3.94
CA LEU A 99 0.41 -6.88 -4.41
C LEU A 99 0.05 -7.81 -3.26
N GLY A 100 0.88 -7.92 -2.23
CA GLY A 100 0.58 -8.78 -1.09
C GLY A 100 -0.73 -8.37 -0.40
N HIS A 101 -0.86 -7.10 -0.02
CA HIS A 101 -2.08 -6.61 0.65
C HIS A 101 -3.31 -6.58 -0.27
N LEU A 102 -3.15 -6.35 -1.57
CA LEU A 102 -4.26 -6.45 -2.51
C LEU A 102 -4.75 -7.90 -2.68
N ILE A 103 -3.83 -8.87 -2.69
CA ILE A 103 -4.18 -10.29 -2.71
C ILE A 103 -4.95 -10.66 -1.44
N GLU A 104 -4.54 -10.19 -0.27
CA GLU A 104 -5.30 -10.41 0.98
C GLU A 104 -6.75 -9.90 0.89
N ILE A 105 -6.95 -8.70 0.31
CA ILE A 105 -8.31 -8.17 0.06
C ILE A 105 -9.10 -9.08 -0.87
N CYS A 106 -8.47 -9.51 -1.98
CA CYS A 106 -9.10 -10.34 -2.99
C CYS A 106 -9.50 -11.70 -2.42
N GLU A 107 -8.61 -12.35 -1.69
CA GLU A 107 -8.85 -13.66 -1.09
C GLU A 107 -9.90 -13.60 0.02
N GLY A 108 -9.78 -12.62 0.92
CA GLY A 108 -10.74 -12.41 2.00
C GLY A 108 -12.15 -12.08 1.51
N SER A 109 -12.27 -11.47 0.32
CA SER A 109 -13.55 -11.07 -0.28
C SER A 109 -14.01 -12.00 -1.41
N ASN A 110 -13.26 -13.06 -1.73
CA ASN A 110 -13.49 -13.95 -2.88
C ASN A 110 -13.65 -13.20 -4.22
N LEU A 111 -12.68 -12.34 -4.54
CA LEU A 111 -12.60 -11.49 -5.73
C LEU A 111 -11.25 -11.65 -6.45
N SER A 112 -11.12 -10.97 -7.59
CA SER A 112 -9.85 -10.74 -8.27
C SER A 112 -9.67 -9.24 -8.52
N ALA A 113 -8.47 -8.81 -8.88
CA ALA A 113 -8.18 -7.41 -9.16
C ALA A 113 -7.48 -7.17 -10.50
N VAL A 114 -7.60 -5.94 -10.99
CA VAL A 114 -6.77 -5.39 -12.05
C VAL A 114 -6.08 -4.16 -11.50
N VAL A 115 -4.76 -4.15 -11.53
CA VAL A 115 -3.92 -2.99 -11.20
C VAL A 115 -3.57 -2.25 -12.48
N PHE A 116 -3.67 -0.92 -12.45
CA PHE A 116 -3.32 -0.03 -13.55
C PHE A 116 -1.88 0.46 -13.36
N SER A 117 -0.94 -0.22 -14.01
CA SER A 117 0.51 0.01 -13.87
C SER A 117 0.92 1.42 -14.25
N ASP A 118 0.25 2.02 -15.23
CA ASP A 118 0.46 3.40 -15.70
C ASP A 118 0.00 4.46 -14.69
N LYS A 119 -0.92 4.10 -13.79
CA LYS A 119 -1.43 5.00 -12.75
C LYS A 119 -0.72 4.87 -11.40
N ILE A 120 0.14 3.87 -11.24
CA ILE A 120 0.94 3.72 -10.01
C ILE A 120 1.86 4.92 -9.82
N LYS A 121 1.65 5.65 -8.73
CA LYS A 121 2.54 6.73 -8.31
C LYS A 121 3.66 6.19 -7.44
N THR A 122 4.87 6.64 -7.74
CA THR A 122 6.07 6.31 -6.99
C THR A 122 6.72 7.57 -6.47
N LEU A 123 7.56 7.44 -5.44
CA LEU A 123 8.50 8.48 -5.06
C LEU A 123 9.44 8.80 -6.22
N ASP A 124 9.99 10.01 -6.21
CA ASP A 124 10.89 10.48 -7.27
C ASP A 124 12.16 9.62 -7.34
N GLY A 125 12.61 9.36 -8.57
CA GLY A 125 13.82 8.58 -8.85
C GLY A 125 13.71 7.06 -8.69
N VAL A 126 12.55 6.50 -8.31
CA VAL A 126 12.38 5.05 -8.08
C VAL A 126 12.90 4.21 -9.26
N LYS A 127 12.55 4.57 -10.50
CA LYS A 127 13.00 3.82 -11.70
C LYS A 127 14.52 3.87 -11.88
N ASP A 128 15.13 5.04 -11.69
CA ASP A 128 16.60 5.19 -11.74
C ASP A 128 17.30 4.31 -10.71
N TYR A 129 16.72 4.18 -9.52
CA TYR A 129 17.28 3.38 -8.44
C TYR A 129 17.11 1.88 -8.69
N ILE A 130 15.99 1.46 -9.27
CA ILE A 130 15.80 0.08 -9.74
C ILE A 130 16.87 -0.27 -10.77
N ALA A 131 17.10 0.59 -11.77
CA ALA A 131 18.13 0.39 -12.79
C ALA A 131 19.55 0.28 -12.20
N GLN A 132 19.79 0.92 -11.06
CA GLN A 132 21.05 0.83 -10.30
C GLN A 132 21.11 -0.36 -9.31
N GLY A 133 20.10 -1.25 -9.33
CA GLY A 133 20.01 -2.43 -8.47
C GLY A 133 19.67 -2.10 -7.01
N CYS A 134 18.97 -1.00 -6.73
CA CYS A 134 18.55 -0.60 -5.38
C CYS A 134 17.19 -1.23 -5.01
N VAL A 135 17.06 -2.54 -5.18
CA VAL A 135 15.86 -3.29 -4.78
C VAL A 135 16.15 -3.98 -3.44
N PRO A 136 15.32 -3.78 -2.39
CA PRO A 136 15.52 -4.46 -1.12
C PRO A 136 15.27 -5.96 -1.23
N GLY A 137 15.98 -6.77 -0.43
CA GLY A 137 15.78 -8.23 -0.41
C GLY A 137 14.37 -8.67 0.00
N GLY A 138 13.61 -7.80 0.69
CA GLY A 138 12.19 -8.05 1.00
C GLY A 138 11.32 -8.18 -0.25
N THR A 139 11.63 -7.46 -1.33
CA THR A 139 10.89 -7.55 -2.61
C THR A 139 10.89 -8.97 -3.18
N GLY A 140 12.04 -9.65 -3.12
CA GLY A 140 12.16 -11.04 -3.58
C GLY A 140 11.34 -11.99 -2.73
N ARG A 141 11.45 -11.90 -1.39
CA ARG A 141 10.68 -12.71 -0.44
C ARG A 141 9.17 -12.52 -0.59
N ASN A 142 8.74 -11.29 -0.82
CA ASN A 142 7.35 -10.96 -1.11
C ASN A 142 6.88 -11.66 -2.39
N PHE A 143 7.63 -11.53 -3.49
CA PHE A 143 7.28 -12.19 -4.74
C PHE A 143 7.31 -13.72 -4.66
N GLU A 144 8.25 -14.33 -3.93
CA GLU A 144 8.24 -15.78 -3.66
C GLU A 144 6.98 -16.22 -2.93
N SER A 145 6.48 -15.39 -2.02
CA SER A 145 5.30 -15.71 -1.20
C SER A 145 3.99 -15.72 -1.99
N TYR A 146 3.81 -14.79 -2.93
CA TYR A 146 2.51 -14.59 -3.58
C TYR A 146 2.57 -14.39 -5.10
N GLY A 147 3.75 -14.39 -5.72
CA GLY A 147 3.93 -14.09 -7.15
C GLY A 147 3.23 -15.09 -8.08
N HIS A 148 3.01 -16.32 -7.63
CA HIS A 148 2.24 -17.33 -8.36
C HIS A 148 0.75 -16.98 -8.52
N LYS A 149 0.23 -16.02 -7.74
CA LYS A 149 -1.15 -15.51 -7.82
C LYS A 149 -1.27 -14.25 -8.68
N VAL A 150 -0.17 -13.80 -9.30
CA VAL A 150 -0.11 -12.55 -10.07
C VAL A 150 0.19 -12.88 -11.52
N GLY A 151 -0.47 -12.17 -12.45
CA GLY A 151 -0.17 -12.25 -13.88
C GLY A 151 1.29 -11.88 -14.19
N ALA A 152 1.71 -12.10 -15.44
CA ALA A 152 3.07 -11.79 -15.86
C ALA A 152 3.44 -10.32 -15.55
N LEU A 153 4.61 -10.12 -14.94
CA LEU A 153 5.16 -8.82 -14.59
C LEU A 153 6.48 -8.59 -15.33
N THR A 154 6.75 -7.35 -15.69
CA THR A 154 8.13 -6.91 -15.97
C THR A 154 8.94 -6.85 -14.67
N GLU A 155 10.27 -6.90 -14.76
CA GLU A 155 11.12 -6.77 -13.57
C GLU A 155 10.93 -5.41 -12.87
N GLU A 156 10.65 -4.33 -13.61
CA GLU A 156 10.32 -3.02 -13.01
C GLU A 156 9.00 -3.08 -12.23
N GLN A 157 7.94 -3.65 -12.82
CA GLN A 157 6.65 -3.82 -12.13
C GLN A 157 6.79 -4.68 -10.88
N LYS A 158 7.51 -5.79 -10.97
CA LYS A 158 7.80 -6.66 -9.82
C LYS A 158 8.55 -5.89 -8.73
N ALA A 159 9.58 -5.13 -9.11
CA ALA A 159 10.37 -4.34 -8.18
C ALA A 159 9.54 -3.30 -7.43
N ILE A 160 8.63 -2.61 -8.12
CA ILE A 160 7.77 -1.56 -7.54
C ILE A 160 6.63 -2.15 -6.72
N LEU A 161 5.88 -3.10 -7.30
CA LEU A 161 4.62 -3.57 -6.74
C LEU A 161 4.81 -4.55 -5.56
N CYS A 162 5.99 -5.17 -5.45
CA CYS A 162 6.39 -6.01 -4.32
C CYS A 162 7.32 -5.30 -3.34
N ASP A 163 7.67 -4.03 -3.57
CA ASP A 163 8.55 -3.26 -2.68
C ASP A 163 7.92 -3.15 -1.28
N PRO A 164 8.62 -3.54 -0.20
CA PRO A 164 8.16 -3.33 1.17
C PRO A 164 7.99 -1.84 1.48
N GLN A 165 6.79 -1.44 1.92
CA GLN A 165 6.51 -0.07 2.34
C GLN A 165 6.52 0.01 3.87
N THR A 166 7.59 0.51 4.49
CA THR A 166 7.52 0.80 5.93
C THR A 166 6.58 1.99 6.12
N SER A 167 5.54 1.87 6.96
CA SER A 167 4.52 2.93 7.15
C SER A 167 3.95 3.49 5.84
N GLY A 168 3.55 2.62 4.93
CA GLY A 168 2.93 3.04 3.66
C GLY A 168 1.53 3.65 3.82
N GLY A 169 0.89 3.90 2.69
CA GLY A 169 -0.45 4.49 2.64
C GLY A 169 -1.56 3.49 2.89
N LEU A 170 -2.79 3.99 2.94
CA LEU A 170 -4.00 3.16 2.91
C LEU A 170 -4.28 2.70 1.48
N LEU A 171 -4.73 1.46 1.33
CA LEU A 171 -5.37 0.89 0.16
C LEU A 171 -6.88 0.79 0.44
N VAL A 172 -7.68 1.48 -0.37
CA VAL A 172 -9.12 1.66 -0.15
C VAL A 172 -9.89 1.08 -1.32
N ALA A 173 -10.84 0.19 -1.07
CA ALA A 173 -11.81 -0.29 -2.04
C ALA A 173 -13.13 0.48 -1.89
N VAL A 174 -13.52 1.23 -2.92
CA VAL A 174 -14.69 2.11 -2.91
C VAL A 174 -15.67 1.79 -4.04
N GLU A 175 -16.96 1.77 -3.74
CA GLU A 175 -18.01 1.63 -4.75
C GLU A 175 -18.01 2.82 -5.71
N PRO A 176 -18.27 2.63 -7.02
CA PRO A 176 -18.17 3.70 -8.02
C PRO A 176 -19.00 4.96 -7.71
N ASN A 177 -20.15 4.81 -7.08
CA ASN A 177 -21.04 5.92 -6.69
C ASN A 177 -20.51 6.77 -5.52
N CYS A 178 -19.54 6.27 -4.76
CA CYS A 178 -18.95 6.98 -3.60
C CYS A 178 -17.53 7.51 -3.86
N VAL A 179 -17.01 7.32 -5.07
CA VAL A 179 -15.66 7.77 -5.48
C VAL A 179 -15.49 9.27 -5.27
N GLN A 180 -16.46 10.07 -5.71
CA GLN A 180 -16.38 11.53 -5.61
C GLN A 180 -16.31 11.98 -4.14
N THR A 181 -17.06 11.32 -3.26
CA THR A 181 -17.06 11.60 -1.82
C THR A 181 -15.69 11.40 -1.19
N ILE A 182 -15.00 10.29 -1.48
CA ILE A 182 -13.66 10.07 -0.89
C ILE A 182 -12.60 11.02 -1.50
N ILE A 183 -12.78 11.45 -2.74
CA ILE A 183 -11.90 12.45 -3.38
C ILE A 183 -12.06 13.80 -2.68
N GLU A 184 -13.28 14.21 -2.37
CA GLU A 184 -13.55 15.46 -1.64
C GLU A 184 -12.98 15.41 -0.23
N ILE A 185 -13.19 14.32 0.52
CA ILE A 185 -12.58 14.13 1.85
C ILE A 185 -11.04 14.21 1.77
N ALA A 186 -10.43 13.54 0.79
CA ALA A 186 -8.98 13.56 0.62
C ALA A 186 -8.47 14.98 0.30
N LYS A 187 -9.15 15.69 -0.60
CA LYS A 187 -8.83 17.07 -0.97
C LYS A 187 -8.90 18.01 0.24
N ASP A 188 -9.98 17.93 1.02
CA ASP A 188 -10.17 18.78 2.20
C ASP A 188 -9.13 18.50 3.29
N ALA A 189 -8.66 17.26 3.37
CA ALA A 189 -7.57 16.85 4.26
C ALA A 189 -6.16 17.15 3.72
N GLY A 190 -6.04 17.65 2.48
CA GLY A 190 -4.75 17.86 1.82
C GLY A 190 -3.97 16.57 1.56
N ILE A 191 -4.68 15.45 1.38
CA ILE A 191 -4.10 14.13 1.11
C ILE A 191 -4.29 13.79 -0.37
N ASP A 192 -3.21 13.40 -1.03
CA ASP A 192 -3.28 12.89 -2.39
C ASP A 192 -3.97 11.53 -2.43
N LEU A 193 -4.72 11.29 -3.50
CA LEU A 193 -5.42 10.04 -3.73
C LEU A 193 -5.15 9.53 -5.15
N TYR A 194 -4.64 8.31 -5.27
CA TYR A 194 -4.22 7.73 -6.54
C TYR A 194 -5.10 6.53 -6.89
N GLU A 195 -5.81 6.57 -8.01
CA GLU A 195 -6.54 5.40 -8.51
C GLU A 195 -5.52 4.37 -9.03
N VAL A 196 -5.46 3.21 -8.40
CA VAL A 196 -4.46 2.17 -8.71
C VAL A 196 -5.05 0.95 -9.40
N GLY A 197 -6.38 0.82 -9.46
CA GLY A 197 -7.00 -0.37 -10.02
C GLY A 197 -8.49 -0.49 -9.76
N LYS A 198 -9.00 -1.71 -9.96
CA LYS A 198 -10.37 -2.09 -9.64
C LYS A 198 -10.49 -3.56 -9.26
N LEU A 199 -11.50 -3.87 -8.47
CA LEU A 199 -11.91 -5.24 -8.16
C LEU A 199 -12.90 -5.76 -9.20
N LYS A 200 -12.79 -7.05 -9.51
CA LYS A 200 -13.62 -7.78 -10.47
C LYS A 200 -14.11 -9.10 -9.84
N PRO A 201 -15.12 -9.77 -10.41
CA PRO A 201 -15.48 -11.11 -9.99
C PRO A 201 -14.25 -12.02 -10.01
N LYS A 202 -14.21 -12.99 -9.09
CA LYS A 202 -13.10 -13.94 -8.99
C LYS A 202 -12.87 -14.64 -10.33
N SER A 203 -11.59 -14.69 -10.73
CA SER A 203 -11.13 -15.45 -11.87
C SER A 203 -11.25 -16.96 -11.61
N GLU A 204 -11.54 -17.75 -12.64
CA GLU A 204 -11.44 -19.21 -12.59
C GLU A 204 -9.97 -19.69 -12.63
N SER A 205 -9.05 -18.80 -12.99
CA SER A 205 -7.60 -19.05 -12.95
C SER A 205 -7.03 -18.82 -11.54
N ASP A 206 -5.90 -19.47 -11.24
CA ASP A 206 -5.09 -19.21 -10.03
C ASP A 206 -4.55 -17.77 -9.96
N ILE A 207 -4.63 -17.01 -11.06
CA ILE A 207 -4.25 -15.60 -11.12
C ILE A 207 -5.34 -14.74 -10.46
N VAL A 208 -5.02 -14.22 -9.28
CA VAL A 208 -5.87 -13.35 -8.46
C VAL A 208 -5.75 -11.88 -8.90
N VAL A 209 -4.54 -11.44 -9.27
CA VAL A 209 -4.27 -10.05 -9.65
C VAL A 209 -3.62 -9.98 -11.04
N GLU A 210 -4.23 -9.23 -11.94
CA GLU A 210 -3.63 -8.84 -13.22
C GLU A 210 -3.05 -7.43 -13.13
N VAL A 211 -1.92 -7.21 -13.79
CA VAL A 211 -1.32 -5.88 -13.95
C VAL A 211 -1.44 -5.49 -15.42
N LYS A 212 -2.05 -4.32 -15.69
CA LYS A 212 -2.28 -3.78 -17.04
C LYS A 212 -1.65 -2.43 -17.21
#